data_AF-A0A1S3QYI7-F1
#
_entry.id   AF-A0A1S3QYI7-F1
#
_cell.length_a   1.000
_cell.length_b   1.000
_cell.length_c   1.000
_cell.angle_alpha   90.00
_cell.angle_beta   90.00
_cell.angle_gamma   90.00
#
_symmetry.space_group_name_H-M   'P 1'
#
loop_
_entity.id
_entity.type
_entity.pdbx_description
1 polymer ?
#
loop_
_entity_poly.entity_id
_entity_poly.type
_entity_poly.pdbx_seq_one_letter_code
_entity_poly.pdbx_strand_id
1 'polypeptide(L)'
;MNVGIYLKQFKKSNQDIIEDIRYGNSHSYGAELLKELLKLLPETEEVKKLKAFRGDPSKLSLADSFMFLLTQVPSFGVRIKAMVLREEFPPACENMSRDIAVLRTATKELLVCEELHAILHLV
;
A
#
# COMPACT_ATOMS: atom_id res chain seq x y z
N MET A 1 -15.42 -9.92 0.08
CA MET A 1 -16.00 -8.57 -0.08
C MET A 1 -16.36 -8.39 -1.54
N ASN A 2 -17.49 -7.76 -1.88
CA ASN A 2 -17.84 -7.48 -3.28
C ASN A 2 -16.96 -6.33 -3.81
N VAL A 3 -16.22 -6.56 -4.90
CA VAL A 3 -15.32 -5.59 -5.54
C VAL A 3 -16.03 -4.25 -5.80
N GLY A 4 -17.27 -4.27 -6.27
CA GLY A 4 -18.01 -3.04 -6.58
C GLY A 4 -18.32 -2.19 -5.34
N ILE A 5 -18.53 -2.81 -4.18
CA ILE A 5 -18.70 -2.09 -2.91
C ILE A 5 -17.35 -1.52 -2.46
N TYR A 6 -16.30 -2.33 -2.57
CA TYR A 6 -14.96 -1.94 -2.20
C TYR A 6 -14.46 -0.72 -2.99
N LEU A 7 -14.67 -0.70 -4.32
CA LEU A 7 -14.26 0.41 -5.18
C LEU A 7 -14.90 1.76 -4.80
N LYS A 8 -16.09 1.77 -4.18
CA LYS A 8 -16.71 3.01 -3.69
C LYS A 8 -15.86 3.72 -2.63
N GLN A 9 -15.01 3.01 -1.91
CA GLN A 9 -14.11 3.59 -0.90
C GLN A 9 -13.06 4.52 -1.53
N PHE A 10 -12.71 4.31 -2.80
CA PHE A 10 -11.76 5.16 -3.54
C PHE A 10 -12.33 6.54 -3.87
N LYS A 11 -13.67 6.70 -3.85
CA LYS A 11 -14.37 7.96 -4.18
C LYS A 11 -13.94 8.57 -5.53
N LYS A 12 -13.57 7.71 -6.49
CA LYS A 12 -13.10 8.07 -7.83
C LYS A 12 -13.78 7.19 -8.88
N SER A 13 -13.76 7.61 -10.14
CA SER A 13 -14.25 6.77 -11.24
C SER A 13 -13.27 5.63 -11.52
N ASN A 14 -13.73 4.55 -12.18
CA ASN A 14 -12.84 3.47 -12.60
C ASN A 14 -11.68 3.98 -13.46
N GLN A 15 -11.93 4.94 -14.36
CA GLN A 15 -10.90 5.50 -15.24
C GLN A 15 -9.81 6.22 -14.43
N ASP A 16 -10.21 7.05 -13.46
CA ASP A 16 -9.26 7.79 -12.63
C ASP A 16 -8.40 6.84 -11.80
N ILE A 17 -9.02 5.79 -11.21
CA ILE A 17 -8.28 4.78 -10.44
C ILE A 17 -7.27 4.05 -11.34
N ILE A 18 -7.66 3.72 -12.57
CA ILE A 18 -6.80 3.03 -13.53
C ILE A 18 -5.62 3.90 -13.99
N GLU A 19 -5.86 5.19 -14.26
CA GLU A 19 -4.79 6.13 -14.58
C GLU A 19 -3.86 6.33 -13.39
N ASP A 20 -4.40 6.43 -12.17
CA ASP A 20 -3.59 6.49 -10.96
C ASP A 20 -2.73 5.23 -10.79
N ILE A 21 -3.25 4.03 -11.03
CA ILE A 21 -2.44 2.79 -11.02
C ILE A 21 -1.39 2.81 -12.14
N ARG A 22 -1.73 3.32 -13.32
CA ARG A 22 -0.82 3.42 -14.48
C ARG A 22 0.37 4.33 -14.18
N TYR A 23 0.15 5.51 -13.62
CA TYR A 23 1.22 6.42 -13.20
C TYR A 23 1.78 6.12 -11.82
N GLY A 24 1.15 5.18 -11.10
CA GLY A 24 1.49 4.80 -9.76
C GLY A 24 1.15 5.86 -8.71
N ASN A 25 0.14 6.72 -8.89
CA ASN A 25 -0.30 7.74 -7.94
C ASN A 25 -1.09 7.12 -6.76
N SER A 26 -0.56 7.19 -5.54
CA SER A 26 -1.01 6.41 -4.36
C SER A 26 -1.45 7.25 -3.17
N HIS A 27 -1.07 8.53 -3.17
CA HIS A 27 -1.24 9.43 -2.03
C HIS A 27 -2.71 9.57 -1.57
N SER A 28 -3.66 9.49 -2.50
CA SER A 28 -5.09 9.60 -2.18
C SER A 28 -5.73 8.34 -1.62
N TYR A 29 -5.01 7.21 -1.57
CA TYR A 29 -5.56 5.90 -1.19
C TYR A 29 -5.04 5.38 0.14
N GLY A 30 -3.78 5.66 0.46
CA GLY A 30 -3.09 5.09 1.62
C GLY A 30 -2.78 3.59 1.45
N ALA A 31 -1.93 3.07 2.33
CA ALA A 31 -1.43 1.70 2.25
C ALA A 31 -2.52 0.64 2.41
N GLU A 32 -3.40 0.80 3.40
CA GLU A 32 -4.40 -0.23 3.75
C GLU A 32 -5.40 -0.48 2.64
N LEU A 33 -5.89 0.60 2.00
CA LEU A 33 -6.78 0.44 0.87
C LEU A 33 -6.05 -0.31 -0.25
N LEU A 34 -4.86 0.12 -0.64
CA LEU A 34 -4.10 -0.54 -1.72
C LEU A 34 -3.76 -2.02 -1.43
N LYS A 35 -3.52 -2.41 -0.17
CA LYS A 35 -3.33 -3.81 0.23
C LYS A 35 -4.59 -4.65 0.05
N GLU A 36 -5.75 -4.11 0.41
CA GLU A 36 -7.03 -4.78 0.17
C GLU A 36 -7.30 -4.95 -1.32
N LEU A 37 -6.98 -3.95 -2.16
CA LEU A 37 -7.08 -4.09 -3.62
C LEU A 37 -6.18 -5.22 -4.13
N LEU A 38 -4.98 -5.35 -3.58
CA LEU A 38 -4.04 -6.42 -3.91
C LEU A 38 -4.59 -7.82 -3.66
N LYS A 39 -5.41 -7.99 -2.61
CA LYS A 39 -6.10 -9.26 -2.29
C LYS A 39 -7.26 -9.55 -3.24
N LEU A 40 -7.77 -8.53 -3.94
CA LEU A 40 -8.90 -8.62 -4.86
C LEU A 40 -8.48 -8.70 -6.33
N LEU A 41 -7.17 -8.78 -6.62
CA LEU A 41 -6.70 -8.84 -8.00
C LEU A 41 -7.19 -10.10 -8.70
N PRO A 42 -7.52 -10.01 -10.00
CA PRO A 42 -7.96 -11.16 -10.76
C PRO A 42 -6.83 -12.18 -10.91
N GLU A 43 -7.17 -13.46 -10.81
CA GLU A 43 -6.24 -14.56 -11.05
C GLU A 43 -5.88 -14.68 -12.53
N THR A 44 -4.81 -15.42 -12.85
CA THR A 44 -4.32 -15.60 -14.21
C THR A 44 -5.40 -16.05 -15.20
N GLU A 45 -6.26 -16.98 -14.79
CA GLU A 45 -7.34 -17.48 -15.65
C GLU A 45 -8.46 -16.45 -15.83
N GLU A 46 -8.76 -15.65 -14.81
CA GLU A 46 -9.72 -14.55 -14.90
C GLU A 46 -9.19 -13.43 -15.81
N VAL A 47 -7.91 -13.10 -15.71
CA VAL A 47 -7.25 -12.14 -16.61
C VAL A 47 -7.35 -12.59 -18.06
N LYS A 48 -7.14 -13.88 -18.35
CA LYS A 48 -7.31 -14.42 -19.72
C LYS A 48 -8.74 -14.24 -20.22
N LYS A 49 -9.74 -14.59 -19.40
CA LYS A 49 -11.17 -14.42 -19.73
C LYS A 49 -11.53 -12.95 -19.98
N LEU A 50 -11.09 -12.04 -19.12
CA LEU A 50 -11.31 -10.61 -19.26
C LEU A 50 -10.67 -10.07 -20.54
N LYS A 51 -9.44 -10.48 -20.87
CA LYS A 51 -8.76 -10.08 -22.13
C LYS A 51 -9.39 -10.69 -23.39
N ALA A 52 -10.05 -11.83 -23.26
CA ALA A 52 -10.78 -12.47 -24.36
C ALA A 52 -12.14 -11.80 -24.62
N PHE A 53 -12.66 -10.99 -23.69
CA PHE A 53 -13.90 -10.25 -23.88
C PHE A 53 -13.79 -9.33 -25.11
N ARG A 54 -14.79 -9.41 -26.00
CA ARG A 54 -14.93 -8.59 -27.21
C ARG A 54 -16.21 -7.75 -27.22
N GLY A 55 -16.97 -7.79 -26.12
CA GLY A 55 -18.18 -6.99 -25.97
C GLY A 55 -17.87 -5.55 -25.59
N ASP A 56 -18.92 -4.75 -25.44
CA ASP A 56 -18.83 -3.36 -25.01
C ASP A 56 -18.57 -3.28 -23.49
N PRO A 57 -17.42 -2.73 -23.03
CA PRO A 57 -17.10 -2.62 -21.61
C PRO A 57 -18.07 -1.72 -20.82
N SER A 58 -18.85 -0.86 -21.48
CA SER A 58 -19.86 -0.02 -20.82
C SER A 58 -21.06 -0.81 -20.32
N LYS A 59 -21.26 -2.04 -20.84
CA LYS A 59 -22.33 -2.95 -20.42
C LYS A 59 -21.94 -3.87 -19.27
N LEU A 60 -20.67 -3.84 -18.87
CA LEU A 60 -20.17 -4.60 -17.73
C LEU A 60 -20.61 -3.95 -16.42
N SER A 61 -20.70 -4.75 -15.36
CA SER A 61 -20.89 -4.22 -14.01
C SER A 61 -19.72 -3.30 -13.64
N LEU A 62 -19.90 -2.44 -12.63
CA LEU A 62 -18.82 -1.54 -12.17
C LEU A 62 -17.54 -2.32 -11.81
N ALA A 63 -17.70 -3.49 -11.18
CA ALA A 63 -16.59 -4.37 -10.81
C ALA A 63 -15.92 -4.99 -12.04
N ASP A 64 -16.70 -5.56 -12.96
CA ASP A 64 -16.16 -6.24 -14.15
C ASP A 64 -15.50 -5.23 -15.11
N SER A 65 -16.08 -4.04 -15.24
CA SER A 65 -15.50 -2.93 -16.00
C SER A 65 -14.16 -2.49 -15.43
N PHE A 66 -14.06 -2.35 -14.10
CA PHE A 66 -12.80 -2.05 -13.42
C PHE A 66 -11.75 -3.14 -13.68
N MET A 67 -12.12 -4.42 -13.47
CA MET A 67 -11.18 -5.53 -13.67
C MET A 67 -10.71 -5.61 -15.11
N PHE A 68 -11.61 -5.44 -16.07
CA PHE A 68 -11.26 -5.39 -17.49
C PHE A 68 -10.24 -4.28 -17.78
N LEU A 69 -10.49 -3.04 -17.34
CA LEU A 69 -9.57 -1.91 -17.53
C LEU A 69 -8.22 -2.18 -16.84
N LEU A 70 -8.23 -2.79 -15.66
CA LEU A 70 -7.01 -3.13 -14.92
C LEU A 70 -6.13 -4.09 -15.71
N THR A 71 -6.72 -5.06 -16.42
CA THR A 71 -5.95 -5.98 -17.27
C THR A 71 -5.25 -5.30 -18.46
N GLN A 72 -5.67 -4.09 -18.82
CA GLN A 72 -5.03 -3.26 -19.87
C GLN A 72 -3.83 -2.46 -19.34
N VAL A 73 -3.63 -2.40 -18.02
CA VAL A 73 -2.47 -1.78 -17.41
C VAL A 73 -1.32 -2.79 -17.36
N PRO A 74 -0.18 -2.52 -18.03
CA PRO A 74 0.97 -3.42 -17.99
C PRO A 74 1.48 -3.59 -16.56
N SER A 75 1.68 -4.84 -16.14
CA SER A 75 2.21 -5.19 -14.82
C SER A 75 1.43 -4.58 -13.65
N PHE A 76 0.11 -4.45 -13.76
CA PHE A 76 -0.76 -3.83 -12.75
C PHE A 76 -0.51 -4.33 -11.32
N GLY A 77 -0.30 -5.64 -11.13
CA GLY A 77 -0.03 -6.20 -9.80
C GLY A 77 1.28 -5.70 -9.19
N VAL A 78 2.34 -5.53 -9.99
CA VAL A 78 3.61 -4.95 -9.53
C VAL A 78 3.45 -3.47 -9.23
N ARG A 79 2.70 -2.73 -10.07
CA ARG A 79 2.42 -1.31 -9.84
C ARG A 79 1.69 -1.08 -8.53
N ILE A 80 0.64 -1.86 -8.23
CA ILE A 80 -0.10 -1.74 -6.97
C ILE A 80 0.79 -2.12 -5.78
N LYS A 81 1.63 -3.16 -5.88
CA LYS A 81 2.64 -3.48 -4.84
C LYS A 81 3.60 -2.32 -4.59
N ALA A 82 4.10 -1.68 -5.65
CA ALA A 82 4.98 -0.54 -5.54
C ALA A 82 4.26 0.67 -4.91
N MET A 83 2.99 0.88 -5.24
CA MET A 83 2.15 1.92 -4.62
C MET A 83 1.96 1.69 -3.12
N VAL A 84 1.71 0.44 -2.69
CA VAL A 84 1.67 0.08 -1.25
C VAL A 84 2.99 0.45 -0.59
N LEU A 85 4.12 -0.01 -1.15
CA LEU A 85 5.44 0.27 -0.61
C LEU A 85 5.69 1.78 -0.48
N ARG A 86 5.26 2.58 -1.45
CA ARG A 86 5.44 4.03 -1.41
C ARG A 86 4.70 4.70 -0.27
N GLU A 87 3.52 4.18 0.11
CA GLU A 87 2.76 4.71 1.25
C GLU A 87 3.28 4.19 2.61
N GLU A 88 3.85 2.98 2.65
CA GLU A 88 4.35 2.39 3.90
C GLU A 88 5.78 2.80 4.26
N PHE A 89 6.61 3.07 3.26
CA PHE A 89 8.04 3.23 3.48
C PHE A 89 8.39 4.49 4.29
N PRO A 90 7.84 5.69 3.99
CA PRO A 90 8.12 6.89 4.81
C PRO A 90 7.78 6.73 6.30
N PRO A 91 6.55 6.30 6.70
CA PRO A 91 6.24 6.14 8.13
C PRO A 91 7.08 5.03 8.78
N ALA A 92 7.44 3.97 8.05
CA ALA A 92 8.36 2.95 8.55
C ALA A 92 9.76 3.52 8.85
N CYS A 93 10.30 4.34 7.94
CA CYS A 93 11.59 5.02 8.14
C CYS A 93 11.57 6.01 9.31
N GLU A 94 10.48 6.78 9.45
CA GLU A 94 10.30 7.72 10.56
C GLU A 94 10.25 6.99 11.89
N ASN A 95 9.47 5.92 11.99
CA ASN A 95 9.39 5.08 13.18
C ASN A 95 10.76 4.50 13.54
N MET A 96 11.47 3.90 12.59
CA MET A 96 12.80 3.33 12.81
C MET A 96 13.80 4.41 13.27
N SER A 97 13.75 5.60 12.67
CA SER A 97 14.64 6.71 13.04
C SER A 97 14.39 7.19 14.47
N ARG A 98 13.11 7.27 14.88
CA ARG A 98 12.73 7.60 16.25
C ARG A 98 13.24 6.55 17.23
N ASP A 99 13.05 5.27 16.94
CA ASP A 99 13.45 4.19 17.84
C ASP A 99 14.98 4.15 18.02
N ILE A 100 15.74 4.35 16.94
CA ILE A 100 17.20 4.51 17.00
C ILE A 100 17.60 5.72 17.84
N ALA A 101 16.90 6.85 17.70
CA ALA A 101 17.18 8.05 18.47
C ALA A 101 16.94 7.82 19.97
N VAL A 102 15.85 7.15 20.34
CA VAL A 102 15.54 6.79 21.74
C VAL A 102 16.64 5.92 22.32
N LEU A 103 17.02 4.84 21.64
CA LEU A 103 18.09 3.95 22.10
C LEU A 103 19.41 4.69 22.28
N ARG A 104 19.79 5.51 21.30
CA ARG A 104 21.02 6.31 21.38
C ARG A 104 21.01 7.27 22.55
N THR A 105 19.89 7.94 22.82
CA THR A 105 19.76 8.86 23.94
C THR A 105 19.85 8.11 25.26
N ALA A 106 19.09 7.03 25.45
CA ALA A 106 19.13 6.23 26.66
C ALA A 106 20.52 5.65 26.94
N THR A 107 21.20 5.11 25.92
CA THR A 107 22.57 4.61 26.08
C THR A 107 23.54 5.72 26.48
N LYS A 108 23.41 6.92 25.91
CA LYS A 108 24.24 8.06 26.30
C LYS A 108 23.99 8.47 27.74
N GLU A 109 22.72 8.60 28.13
CA GLU A 109 22.32 8.95 29.50
C GLU A 109 22.88 7.95 30.52
N LEU A 110 22.78 6.64 30.24
CA LEU A 110 23.37 5.61 31.08
C LEU A 110 24.89 5.76 31.19
N LEU A 111 25.60 5.97 30.08
CA LEU A 111 27.06 6.08 30.05
C LEU A 111 27.62 7.34 30.73
N VAL A 112 26.79 8.37 30.93
CA VAL A 112 27.24 9.64 31.55
C VAL A 112 26.62 9.87 32.93
N CYS A 113 25.74 8.98 33.40
CA CYS A 113 25.10 9.14 34.71
C CYS A 113 26.05 8.75 35.84
N GLU A 114 26.74 9.73 36.40
CA GLU A 114 27.68 9.56 37.50
C GLU A 114 27.01 8.99 38.75
N GLU A 115 25.77 9.39 39.05
CA GLU A 115 25.00 8.89 40.19
C GLU A 115 24.70 7.39 40.07
N LEU A 116 24.31 6.95 38.86
CA LEU A 116 24.08 5.54 38.59
C LEU A 116 25.37 4.73 38.76
N HIS A 117 26.48 5.23 38.21
CA HIS A 117 27.79 4.57 38.36
C HIS A 117 28.23 4.50 39.82
N ALA A 118 28.01 5.57 40.60
CA ALA A 118 28.33 5.60 42.03
C ALA A 118 27.52 4.57 42.81
N ILE A 119 26.22 4.44 42.54
CA ILE A 119 25.37 3.40 43.16
C ILE A 119 25.87 2.00 42.81
N LEU A 120 26.22 1.75 41.54
CA LEU A 120 26.71 0.43 41.10
C LEU A 120 28.04 0.03 41.77
N HIS A 121 28.86 0.98 42.21
CA HIS A 121 30.09 0.67 42.98
C HIS A 121 29.83 0.39 44.48
N LEU A 122 28.64 0.71 44.99
CA LEU A 122 28.27 0.52 46.40
C LEU A 122 27.62 -0.86 46.68
N VAL A 123 27.30 -1.63 45.62
CA VAL A 123 26.69 -2.98 45.69
C VAL A 123 27.74 -4.02 45.30
#